data_AF-A0A6L4B2Z4-F1
#
_entry.id   AF-A0A6L4B2Z4-F1
#
_cell.length_a   1.000
_cell.length_b   1.000
_cell.length_c   1.000
_cell.angle_alpha   90.00
_cell.angle_beta   90.00
_cell.angle_gamma   90.00
#
_symmetry.space_group_name_H-M   'P 1'
#
loop_
_entity.id
_entity.type
_entity.pdbx_description
1 polymer ?
#
loop_
_entity_poly.entity_id
_entity_poly.type
_entity_poly.pdbx_seq_one_letter_code
_entity_poly.pdbx_strand_id
1 'polypeptide(L)'
;MSTNVLTGVARWARRGARAGLVAALLLPLAASLADLGWGHEVLLISPHDPSVVTLNRSLWSAGDPIADLYGSPMSEPTRVLLFSDLQVVHPEEDPTLSLLPAAAAGSRPIQVRTLWWAVRLGVAGLGAATAALFGLSLLARRRARLTPSPQRA
;
A
#
# COMPACT_ATOMS: atom_id res chain seq x y z
N MET A 1 20.28 -20.46 -41.41
CA MET A 1 19.04 -20.75 -40.66
C MET A 1 19.00 -20.20 -39.22
N SER A 2 20.01 -19.47 -38.71
CA SER A 2 20.09 -19.04 -37.29
C SER A 2 19.53 -17.63 -36.97
N THR A 3 19.23 -16.80 -37.97
CA THR A 3 18.83 -15.39 -37.78
C THR A 3 17.39 -15.20 -37.27
N ASN A 4 16.49 -16.17 -37.48
CA ASN A 4 15.10 -16.07 -37.05
C ASN A 4 14.89 -16.32 -35.54
N VAL A 5 15.79 -17.06 -34.89
CA VAL A 5 15.66 -17.38 -33.45
C VAL A 5 16.02 -16.17 -32.59
N LEU A 6 17.08 -15.44 -32.95
CA LEU A 6 17.55 -14.25 -32.22
C LEU A 6 16.55 -13.08 -32.28
N THR A 7 15.86 -12.90 -33.41
CA THR A 7 14.82 -11.86 -33.55
C THR A 7 13.53 -12.20 -32.80
N GLY A 8 13.25 -13.49 -32.58
CA GLY A 8 12.18 -13.95 -31.69
C GLY A 8 12.43 -13.56 -30.25
N VAL A 9 13.61 -13.90 -29.71
CA VAL A 9 13.99 -13.62 -28.31
C VAL A 9 13.97 -12.13 -28.01
N ALA A 10 14.52 -11.29 -28.89
CA ALA A 10 14.51 -9.83 -28.72
C ALA A 10 13.11 -9.19 -28.77
N ARG A 11 12.14 -9.80 -29.47
CA ARG A 11 10.74 -9.34 -29.46
C ARG A 11 10.04 -9.69 -28.15
N TRP A 12 10.25 -10.91 -27.64
CA TRP A 12 9.73 -11.34 -26.34
C TRP A 12 10.31 -10.52 -25.19
N ALA A 13 11.62 -10.27 -25.19
CA ALA A 13 12.26 -9.42 -24.19
C ALA A 13 11.69 -7.98 -24.16
N ARG A 14 11.47 -7.37 -25.33
CA ARG A 14 10.85 -6.03 -25.42
C ARG A 14 9.40 -6.01 -24.96
N ARG A 15 8.61 -7.05 -25.26
CA ARG A 15 7.23 -7.18 -24.78
C ARG A 15 7.19 -7.37 -23.27
N GLY A 16 8.04 -8.23 -22.72
CA GLY A 16 8.18 -8.43 -21.28
C GLY A 16 8.59 -7.16 -20.55
N ALA A 17 9.57 -6.42 -21.08
CA ALA A 17 10.00 -5.14 -20.51
C ALA A 17 8.89 -4.08 -20.51
N ARG A 18 8.11 -3.98 -21.61
CA ARG A 18 6.95 -3.06 -21.68
C ARG A 18 5.86 -3.47 -20.69
N ALA A 19 5.53 -4.75 -20.61
CA ALA A 19 4.54 -5.25 -19.67
C ALA A 19 4.97 -5.00 -18.21
N GLY A 20 6.24 -5.25 -17.88
CA GLY A 20 6.82 -4.97 -16.57
C GLY A 20 6.77 -3.48 -16.21
N LEU A 21 7.06 -2.59 -17.17
CA LEU A 21 7.01 -1.15 -16.97
C LEU A 21 5.57 -0.66 -16.74
N VAL A 22 4.62 -1.18 -17.53
CA VAL A 22 3.19 -0.90 -17.33
C VAL A 22 2.72 -1.39 -15.96
N ALA A 23 3.06 -2.60 -15.56
CA ALA A 23 2.72 -3.12 -14.23
C ALA A 23 3.35 -2.29 -13.11
N ALA A 24 4.61 -1.87 -13.26
CA ALA A 24 5.31 -1.04 -12.28
C ALA A 24 4.68 0.35 -12.12
N LEU A 25 4.01 0.89 -13.15
CA LEU A 25 3.27 2.15 -13.06
C LEU A 25 1.85 1.95 -12.53
N LEU A 26 1.14 0.93 -13.02
CA LEU A 26 -0.27 0.73 -12.70
C LEU A 26 -0.49 0.19 -11.29
N LEU A 27 0.38 -0.69 -10.78
CA LEU A 27 0.23 -1.26 -9.44
C LEU A 27 0.27 -0.21 -8.31
N PRO A 28 1.26 0.70 -8.24
CA PRO A 28 1.28 1.73 -7.19
C PRO A 28 0.14 2.74 -7.36
N LEU A 29 -0.25 3.05 -8.60
CA LEU A 29 -1.40 3.91 -8.86
C LEU A 29 -2.69 3.28 -8.35
N ALA A 30 -2.93 2.01 -8.68
CA ALA A 30 -4.09 1.26 -8.22
C ALA A 30 -4.10 1.13 -6.69
N ALA A 31 -2.95 0.88 -6.06
CA ALA A 31 -2.84 0.84 -4.60
C ALA A 31 -3.16 2.20 -3.96
N SER A 32 -2.68 3.31 -4.54
CA SER A 32 -2.95 4.66 -4.04
C SER A 32 -4.42 5.04 -4.20
N LEU A 33 -5.02 4.69 -5.35
CA LEU A 33 -6.46 4.92 -5.58
C LEU A 33 -7.32 4.06 -4.63
N ALA A 34 -6.90 2.83 -4.36
CA ALA A 34 -7.58 1.98 -3.40
C ALA A 34 -7.49 2.56 -1.97
N ASP A 35 -6.32 3.10 -1.60
CA ASP A 35 -6.13 3.74 -0.30
C ASP A 35 -6.96 5.03 -0.14
N LEU A 36 -7.12 5.80 -1.20
CA LEU A 36 -7.97 6.99 -1.20
C LEU A 36 -9.47 6.65 -1.15
N GLY A 37 -9.89 5.58 -1.84
CA GLY A 37 -11.31 5.22 -1.95
C GLY A 37 -11.85 4.37 -0.81
N TRP A 38 -11.00 3.52 -0.20
CA TRP A 38 -11.41 2.52 0.79
C TRP A 38 -10.56 2.51 2.05
N GLY A 39 -9.60 3.44 2.17
CA GLY A 39 -8.77 3.56 3.35
C GLY A 39 -9.45 4.43 4.40
N HIS A 40 -9.66 3.88 5.59
CA HIS A 40 -10.12 4.65 6.74
C HIS A 40 -9.11 4.58 7.86
N GLU A 41 -8.96 5.69 8.57
CA GLU A 41 -8.16 5.74 9.77
C GLU A 41 -9.00 5.22 10.94
N VAL A 42 -8.51 4.20 11.61
CA VAL A 42 -9.17 3.62 12.77
C VAL A 42 -8.20 3.52 13.93
N LEU A 43 -8.71 3.75 15.14
CA LEU A 43 -7.96 3.55 16.37
C LEU A 43 -8.31 2.18 16.96
N LEU A 44 -7.30 1.34 17.16
CA LEU A 44 -7.52 0.04 17.78
C LEU A 44 -7.69 0.23 19.29
N ILE A 45 -8.79 -0.29 19.83
CA ILE A 45 -9.09 -0.22 21.26
C ILE A 45 -9.30 -1.62 21.85
N SER A 46 -8.94 -1.80 23.10
CA SER A 46 -9.43 -2.90 23.93
C SER A 46 -10.78 -2.46 24.50
N PRO A 47 -11.92 -2.97 23.98
CA PRO A 47 -13.23 -2.44 24.31
C PRO A 47 -13.56 -2.61 25.79
N HIS A 48 -14.21 -1.60 26.37
CA HIS A 48 -14.83 -1.66 27.69
C HIS A 48 -16.24 -2.26 27.61
N ASP A 49 -16.71 -2.79 28.74
CA ASP A 49 -18.10 -3.23 28.87
C ASP A 49 -19.05 -2.03 28.74
N PRO A 50 -20.26 -2.20 28.18
CA PRO A 50 -21.21 -1.09 27.98
C PRO A 50 -21.58 -0.32 29.26
N SER A 51 -21.59 -1.00 30.41
CA SER A 51 -21.81 -0.38 31.72
C SER A 51 -20.67 0.56 32.12
N VAL A 52 -19.43 0.18 31.81
CA VAL A 52 -18.23 1.01 32.03
C VAL A 52 -18.22 2.20 31.09
N VAL A 53 -18.59 2.02 29.82
CA VAL A 53 -18.73 3.13 28.86
C VAL A 53 -19.73 4.17 29.38
N THR A 54 -20.88 3.72 29.90
CA THR A 54 -21.90 4.62 30.47
C THR A 54 -21.37 5.40 31.67
N LEU A 55 -20.63 4.73 32.55
CA LEU A 55 -20.01 5.37 33.70
C LEU A 55 -18.93 6.38 33.26
N ASN A 56 -18.02 6.00 32.37
CA ASN A 56 -16.96 6.86 31.85
C ASN A 56 -17.55 8.11 31.18
N ARG A 57 -18.63 7.94 30.40
CA ARG A 57 -19.35 9.06 29.76
C ARG A 57 -19.91 10.04 30.79
N SER A 58 -20.36 9.56 31.96
CA SER A 58 -20.85 10.44 33.04
C SER A 58 -19.75 11.23 33.75
N LEU A 59 -18.50 10.77 33.65
CA LEU A 59 -17.32 11.39 34.29
C LEU A 59 -16.49 12.21 33.30
N TRP A 60 -16.77 12.09 32.01
CA TRP A 60 -16.04 12.73 30.93
C TRP A 60 -16.25 14.24 30.90
N SER A 61 -15.16 14.95 30.63
CA SER A 61 -15.13 16.40 30.45
C SER A 61 -14.58 16.78 29.09
N ALA A 62 -14.99 17.96 28.60
CA ALA A 62 -14.48 18.50 27.34
C ALA A 62 -12.96 18.69 27.41
N GLY A 63 -12.22 17.91 26.61
CA GLY A 63 -10.75 17.86 26.60
C GLY A 63 -10.19 16.46 26.85
N ASP A 64 -11.00 15.56 27.44
CA ASP A 64 -10.59 14.18 27.65
C ASP A 64 -10.66 13.36 26.35
N PRO A 65 -9.76 12.38 26.14
CA PRO A 65 -9.77 11.54 24.95
C PRO A 65 -11.06 10.72 24.84
N ILE A 66 -11.82 10.93 23.77
CA ILE A 66 -13.09 10.23 23.53
C ILE A 66 -12.88 8.71 23.41
N ALA A 67 -11.74 8.27 22.87
CA ALA A 67 -11.42 6.85 22.73
C ALA A 67 -11.45 6.10 24.08
N ASP A 68 -10.98 6.74 25.15
CA ASP A 68 -10.89 6.15 26.50
C ASP A 68 -12.27 5.87 27.12
N LEU A 69 -13.32 6.52 26.62
CA LEU A 69 -14.70 6.20 26.99
C LEU A 69 -15.06 4.77 26.60
N TYR A 70 -14.63 4.36 25.40
CA TYR A 70 -15.04 3.12 24.76
C TYR A 70 -14.06 1.97 24.99
N GLY A 71 -12.80 2.26 25.28
CA GLY A 71 -11.78 1.25 25.49
C GLY A 71 -10.38 1.83 25.63
N SER A 72 -9.42 1.00 26.03
CA SER A 72 -8.03 1.44 26.12
C SER A 72 -7.36 1.38 24.74
N PRO A 73 -6.76 2.47 24.23
CA PRO A 73 -6.08 2.47 22.94
C PRO A 73 -4.89 1.51 22.97
N MET A 74 -4.82 0.61 21.98
CA MET A 74 -3.78 -0.41 21.88
C MET A 74 -2.65 -0.02 20.93
N SER A 75 -2.88 0.97 20.07
CA SER A 75 -1.93 1.47 19.10
C SER A 75 -2.23 2.92 18.75
N GLU A 76 -1.33 3.53 17.99
CA GLU A 76 -1.63 4.76 17.26
C GLU A 76 -2.73 4.51 16.19
N PRO A 77 -3.42 5.57 15.72
CA PRO A 77 -4.35 5.49 14.60
C PRO A 77 -3.68 4.80 13.42
N THR A 78 -4.35 3.77 12.89
CA THR A 78 -3.83 2.98 11.78
C THR A 78 -4.81 3.03 10.63
N ARG A 79 -4.27 3.21 9.41
CA ARG A 79 -5.08 3.19 8.19
C ARG A 79 -5.39 1.75 7.79
N VAL A 80 -6.66 1.42 7.68
CA VAL A 80 -7.16 0.09 7.32
C VAL A 80 -7.91 0.17 6.00
N LEU A 81 -7.63 -0.79 5.13
CA LEU A 81 -8.40 -1.03 3.91
C LEU A 81 -9.32 -2.22 4.13
N LEU A 82 -10.53 -2.12 3.57
CA LEU A 82 -11.47 -3.25 3.51
C LEU A 82 -11.80 -3.82 4.90
N PHE A 83 -12.39 -3.01 5.78
CA PHE A 83 -13.02 -3.49 7.01
C PHE A 83 -14.54 -3.47 6.87
N SER A 84 -15.21 -4.27 7.69
CA SER A 84 -16.67 -4.25 7.76
C SER A 84 -17.12 -3.11 8.65
N ASP A 85 -17.92 -2.18 8.14
CA ASP A 85 -18.51 -1.07 8.91
C ASP A 85 -19.27 -1.57 10.14
N LEU A 86 -19.78 -2.80 10.11
CA LEU A 86 -20.48 -3.42 11.24
C LEU A 86 -19.60 -3.67 12.47
N GLN A 87 -18.28 -3.59 12.34
CA GLN A 87 -17.32 -3.80 13.42
C GLN A 87 -16.72 -2.50 13.96
N VAL A 88 -17.03 -1.36 13.35
CA VAL A 88 -16.52 -0.06 13.78
C VAL A 88 -17.51 0.59 14.74
N VAL A 89 -16.98 1.10 15.83
CA VAL A 89 -17.72 1.93 16.77
C VAL A 89 -17.46 3.38 16.39
N HIS A 90 -18.53 4.10 16.08
CA HIS A 90 -18.53 5.54 15.91
C HIS A 90 -19.05 6.19 17.19
N PRO A 91 -18.20 6.88 17.96
CA PRO A 91 -18.61 7.60 19.16
C PRO A 91 -19.73 8.59 18.89
N GLU A 92 -20.62 8.75 19.86
CA GLU A 92 -21.70 9.74 19.76
C GLU A 92 -21.15 11.16 19.99
N GLU A 93 -20.09 11.27 20.78
CA GLU A 93 -19.40 12.50 21.14
C GLU A 93 -18.56 13.06 19.99
N ASP A 94 -18.01 12.17 19.15
CA ASP A 94 -17.28 12.52 17.94
C ASP A 94 -17.48 11.44 16.85
N PRO A 95 -18.42 11.67 15.91
CA PRO A 95 -18.71 10.71 14.85
C PRO A 95 -17.62 10.64 13.78
N THR A 96 -16.63 11.55 13.81
CA THR A 96 -15.48 11.48 12.89
C THR A 96 -14.46 10.43 13.33
N LEU A 97 -14.47 10.08 14.62
CA LEU A 97 -13.62 9.03 15.17
C LEU A 97 -14.16 7.65 14.79
N SER A 98 -13.25 6.79 14.34
CA SER A 98 -13.57 5.40 14.02
C SER A 98 -12.77 4.49 14.95
N LEU A 99 -13.44 3.80 15.85
CA LEU A 99 -12.82 2.90 16.82
C LEU A 99 -13.00 1.46 16.37
N LEU A 100 -11.90 0.71 16.30
CA LEU A 100 -11.93 -0.70 15.95
C LEU A 100 -11.66 -1.54 17.21
N PRO A 101 -12.65 -2.27 17.73
CA PRO A 101 -12.45 -3.17 18.85
C PRO A 101 -11.49 -4.29 18.45
N ALA A 102 -10.33 -4.34 19.09
CA ALA A 102 -9.45 -5.50 19.00
C ALA A 102 -10.12 -6.63 19.78
N ALA A 103 -10.76 -7.54 19.07
CA ALA A 103 -11.44 -8.64 19.72
C ALA A 103 -10.44 -9.48 20.53
N ALA A 104 -10.83 -9.82 21.76
CA ALA A 104 -10.02 -10.62 22.67
C ALA A 104 -9.54 -11.91 21.98
N ALA A 105 -8.21 -12.05 21.88
CA ALA A 105 -7.46 -13.23 21.44
C ALA A 105 -8.27 -14.28 20.65
N GLY A 106 -8.73 -13.98 19.44
CA GLY A 106 -9.47 -14.98 18.66
C GLY A 106 -10.11 -14.53 17.35
N SER A 107 -10.51 -13.26 17.23
CA SER A 107 -11.05 -12.70 15.97
C SER A 107 -10.03 -11.73 15.38
N ARG A 108 -9.65 -11.98 14.13
CA ARG A 108 -8.38 -11.54 13.51
C ARG A 108 -8.45 -10.10 12.99
N PRO A 109 -7.72 -9.12 13.56
CA PRO A 109 -7.43 -7.87 12.88
C PRO A 109 -6.11 -8.04 12.11
N ILE A 110 -6.07 -8.90 11.09
CA ILE A 110 -4.83 -9.18 10.34
C ILE A 110 -5.08 -9.03 8.83
N GLN A 111 -5.49 -7.84 8.41
CA GLN A 111 -5.31 -7.40 7.01
C GLN A 111 -4.66 -6.02 6.90
N VAL A 112 -4.31 -5.40 8.03
CA VAL A 112 -3.84 -4.01 8.09
C VAL A 112 -2.35 -3.85 7.71
N ARG A 113 -1.51 -4.84 8.00
CA ARG A 113 -0.05 -4.77 7.76
C ARG A 113 0.38 -5.16 6.35
N THR A 114 -0.50 -5.80 5.57
CA THR A 114 -0.18 -6.35 4.25
C THR A 114 0.06 -5.27 3.19
N LEU A 115 -0.58 -4.10 3.33
CA LEU A 115 -0.47 -3.04 2.33
C LEU A 115 0.84 -2.26 2.42
N TRP A 116 1.34 -1.94 3.62
CA TRP A 116 2.63 -1.27 3.75
C TRP A 116 3.77 -2.12 3.17
N TRP A 117 3.67 -3.44 3.31
CA TRP A 117 4.58 -4.38 2.65
C TRP A 117 4.45 -4.35 1.12
N ALA A 118 3.22 -4.32 0.59
CA ALA A 118 2.96 -4.24 -0.85
C ALA A 118 3.42 -2.90 -1.47
N VAL A 119 3.19 -1.78 -0.80
CA VAL A 119 3.66 -0.45 -1.22
C VAL A 119 5.19 -0.40 -1.18
N ARG A 120 5.81 -0.88 -0.11
CA ARG A 120 7.27 -0.90 0.03
C ARG A 120 7.94 -1.77 -1.03
N LEU A 121 7.35 -2.91 -1.38
CA LEU A 121 7.78 -3.73 -2.51
C LEU A 121 7.52 -3.08 -3.86
N GLY A 122 6.40 -2.37 -4.01
CA GLY A 122 6.07 -1.59 -5.20
C GLY A 122 7.12 -0.51 -5.48
N VAL A 123 7.49 0.26 -4.46
CA VAL A 123 8.54 1.30 -4.53
C VAL A 123 9.90 0.67 -4.84
N ALA A 124 10.27 -0.42 -4.17
CA ALA A 124 11.51 -1.14 -4.45
C ALA A 124 11.56 -1.70 -5.88
N GLY A 125 10.44 -2.24 -6.36
CA GLY A 125 10.28 -2.75 -7.72
C GLY A 125 10.41 -1.65 -8.78
N LEU A 126 9.80 -0.49 -8.55
CA LEU A 126 9.95 0.70 -9.40
C LEU A 126 11.40 1.19 -9.46
N GLY A 127 12.09 1.24 -8.31
CA GLY A 127 13.50 1.59 -8.22
C GLY A 127 14.39 0.62 -9.03
N ALA A 128 14.14 -0.68 -8.90
CA ALA A 128 14.88 -1.70 -9.66
C ALA A 128 14.62 -1.61 -11.17
N ALA A 129 13.36 -1.40 -11.59
CA ALA A 129 12.99 -1.28 -12.99
C ALA A 129 13.62 -0.04 -13.65
N THR A 130 13.58 1.11 -12.97
CA THR A 130 14.20 2.34 -13.46
C THR A 130 15.73 2.21 -13.57
N ALA A 131 16.38 1.60 -12.57
CA ALA A 131 17.81 1.33 -12.62
C ALA A 131 18.19 0.40 -13.79
N ALA A 132 17.40 -0.66 -14.03
CA ALA A 132 17.62 -1.60 -15.13
C ALA A 132 17.48 -0.91 -16.51
N LEU A 133 16.44 -0.07 -16.68
CA LEU A 133 16.24 0.70 -17.91
C LEU A 133 17.37 1.69 -18.14
N PHE A 134 17.82 2.37 -17.09
CA PHE A 134 18.95 3.30 -17.16
C PHE A 134 20.24 2.56 -17.56
N GLY A 135 20.54 1.42 -16.94
CA GLY A 135 21.67 0.57 -17.28
C GLY A 135 21.64 0.08 -18.74
N LEU A 136 20.48 -0.38 -19.21
CA LEU A 136 20.27 -0.78 -20.60
C LEU A 136 20.47 0.40 -21.57
N SER A 137 20.00 1.59 -21.21
CA SER A 137 20.18 2.79 -22.04
C SER A 137 21.66 3.19 -22.17
N LEU A 138 22.43 3.06 -21.08
CA LEU A 138 23.87 3.31 -21.09
C LEU A 138 24.62 2.29 -21.95
N LEU A 139 24.25 1.00 -21.84
CA LEU A 139 24.80 -0.07 -22.66
C LEU A 139 24.51 0.14 -24.15
N ALA A 140 23.28 0.54 -24.50
CA ALA A 140 22.90 0.86 -25.87
C ALA A 140 23.71 2.06 -26.41
N ARG A 141 23.87 3.12 -25.61
CA ARG A 141 24.71 4.28 -25.97
C ARG A 141 26.18 3.91 -26.15
N ARG A 142 26.72 3.02 -25.33
CA ARG A 142 28.10 2.52 -25.48
C ARG A 142 28.28 1.72 -26.77
N ARG A 143 27.33 0.83 -27.10
CA ARG A 143 27.38 0.03 -28.34
C ARG A 143 27.27 0.90 -29.59
N ALA A 144 26.41 1.92 -29.59
CA ALA A 144 26.27 2.84 -30.72
C ALA A 144 27.58 3.59 -31.03
N ARG A 145 28.39 3.92 -30.02
CA ARG A 145 29.71 4.54 -30.21
C ARG A 145 30.78 3.59 -30.77
N LEU A 146 30.59 2.28 -30.60
CA LEU A 146 31.51 1.25 -31.07
C LEU A 146 31.17 0.74 -32.47
N THR A 147 30.08 1.20 -33.08
CA THR A 147 29.75 0.83 -34.46
C THR A 147 30.43 1.84 -35.39
N PRO A 148 31.52 1.48 -36.10
CA PRO A 148 32.19 2.42 -36.97
C PRO A 148 31.24 2.86 -38.08
N SER A 149 31.22 4.17 -38.37
CA SER A 149 30.42 4.69 -39.48
C SER A 149 30.84 4.00 -40.77
N PRO A 150 29.89 3.52 -41.60
CA PRO A 150 30.23 3.01 -42.92
C PRO A 150 30.92 4.15 -43.66
N GLN A 151 32.20 3.96 -43.99
CA GLN A 151 32.94 4.88 -44.86
C GLN A 151 32.10 5.04 -46.13
N ARG A 152 31.57 6.24 -46.34
CA ARG A 152 30.96 6.61 -47.62
C ARG A 152 32.09 6.58 -48.64
N ALA A 153 32.11 5.53 -49.46
CA ALA A 153 32.88 5.45 -50.68
C ALA A 153 32.30 6.39 -51.74
#